data_AF-K1YGN2-F1
#
_entry.id   AF-K1YGN2-F1
#
_cell.length_a   1.000
_cell.length_b   1.000
_cell.length_c   1.000
_cell.angle_alpha   90.00
_cell.angle_beta   90.00
_cell.angle_gamma   90.00
#
_symmetry.space_group_name_H-M   'P 1'
#
loop_
_entity.id
_entity.type
_entity.pdbx_description
1 polymer ?
#
loop_
_entity_poly.entity_id
_entity_poly.type
_entity_poly.pdbx_seq_one_letter_code
_entity_poly.pdbx_strand_id
1 'polypeptide(L)' 'MKGVKECCLSCTFFRLQDIGSGVCRVDRQANADYPTRQTDEQCGKWRDSGQQYFIRVGWIKAKKAEVVN' A
#
# COMPACT_ATOMS: atom_id res chain seq x y z
N MET A 1 -16.56 -3.49 12.10
CA MET A 1 -15.16 -3.03 12.13
C MET A 1 -15.16 -1.54 11.83
N LYS A 2 -14.64 -0.67 12.73
CA LYS A 2 -14.44 0.75 12.39
C LYS A 2 -13.56 0.81 11.14
N GLY A 3 -14.06 1.46 10.10
CA GLY A 3 -13.61 1.31 8.71
C GLY A 3 -12.12 1.51 8.51
N VAL A 4 -11.51 0.63 7.71
CA VAL A 4 -10.13 0.79 7.25
C VAL A 4 -10.06 2.10 6.46
N LYS A 5 -9.05 2.94 6.73
CA LYS A 5 -8.84 4.21 6.01
C LYS A 5 -8.73 3.92 4.51
N GLU A 6 -9.43 4.68 3.67
CA GLU A 6 -9.31 4.58 2.21
C GLU A 6 -7.99 5.18 1.74
N CYS A 7 -6.93 4.37 1.70
CA CYS A 7 -5.61 4.79 1.21
C CYS A 7 -4.91 3.64 0.45
N CYS A 8 -3.76 3.93 -0.17
CA CYS A 8 -3.01 2.95 -0.94
C CYS A 8 -2.64 1.72 -0.10
N LEU A 9 -2.24 1.88 1.16
CA LEU A 9 -1.91 0.76 2.04
C LEU A 9 -3.06 -0.24 2.21
N SER A 10 -4.31 0.24 2.21
CA SER A 10 -5.51 -0.58 2.30
C SER A 10 -6.12 -0.97 0.96
N CYS A 11 -5.50 -0.60 -0.16
CA CYS A 11 -6.03 -0.84 -1.49
C CYS A 11 -5.62 -2.21 -2.08
N THR A 12 -6.55 -2.93 -2.72
CA THR A 12 -6.29 -4.22 -3.38
C THR A 12 -5.24 -4.12 -4.50
N PHE A 13 -5.17 -2.97 -5.16
CA PHE A 13 -4.27 -2.76 -6.30
C PHE A 13 -2.86 -2.35 -5.90
N PHE A 14 -2.66 -1.90 -4.67
CA PHE A 14 -1.36 -1.46 -4.19
C PHE A 14 -0.46 -2.66 -3.86
N ARG A 15 0.79 -2.60 -4.30
CA ARG A 15 1.84 -3.55 -3.91
C ARG A 15 2.92 -2.79 -3.15
N LEU A 16 2.96 -3.00 -1.83
CA LEU A 16 3.97 -2.43 -0.95
C LEU A 16 5.38 -2.88 -1.39
N GLN A 17 6.34 -1.96 -1.42
CA GLN A 17 7.73 -2.24 -1.76
C GLN A 17 8.68 -1.90 -0.61
N ASP A 18 8.40 -0.81 0.11
CA ASP A 18 9.15 -0.36 1.27
C ASP A 18 8.21 0.10 2.39
N ILE A 19 8.76 0.65 3.48
CA ILE A 19 7.99 1.05 4.67
C ILE A 19 7.03 2.23 4.43
N GLY A 20 7.25 3.03 3.38
CA GLY A 20 6.52 4.25 3.08
C GLY A 20 5.81 4.23 1.72
N SER A 21 6.28 3.42 0.78
CA SER A 21 5.83 3.46 -0.61
C SER A 21 5.66 2.07 -1.26
N GLY A 22 5.00 2.08 -2.41
CA GLY A 22 4.78 0.90 -3.24
C GLY A 22 4.19 1.29 -4.58
N VAL A 23 3.82 0.31 -5.40
CA VAL A 23 3.31 0.57 -6.76
C VAL A 23 1.80 0.36 -6.86
N CYS A 24 1.12 1.23 -7.60
CA CYS A 24 -0.30 1.08 -7.93
C CYS A 24 -0.47 0.29 -9.23
N ARG A 25 -1.14 -0.87 -9.15
CA ARG A 25 -1.36 -1.75 -10.31
C ARG A 25 -2.61 -1.43 -11.14
N VAL A 26 -3.36 -0.37 -10.79
CA VAL A 26 -4.49 0.10 -11.61
C VAL A 26 -3.99 0.80 -12.86
N ASP A 27 -3.07 1.73 -12.66
CA ASP A 27 -2.58 2.62 -13.70
C ASP A 27 -1.34 2.01 -14.32
N ARG A 28 -1.51 1.01 -15.20
CA ARG A 28 -0.42 0.61 -16.09
C ARG A 28 -0.25 1.72 -17.12
N GLN A 29 0.73 2.60 -16.93
CA GLN A 29 1.08 3.57 -17.96
C GLN A 29 1.53 2.82 -19.23
N ALA A 30 1.35 3.45 -20.39
CA ALA A 30 1.70 2.86 -21.69
C ALA A 30 3.17 2.37 -21.77
N ASN A 31 4.04 2.88 -20.89
CA ASN A 31 5.47 2.55 -20.83
C ASN A 31 5.81 1.41 -19.85
N ALA A 32 4.88 0.50 -19.57
CA ALA A 32 5.05 -0.73 -18.78
C ALA A 32 5.33 -0.58 -17.27
N ASP A 33 5.73 0.60 -16.79
CA ASP A 33 5.98 0.85 -15.37
C ASP A 33 4.72 1.27 -14.60
N TYR A 34 4.56 0.68 -13.40
CA TYR A 34 3.50 1.07 -12.46
C TYR A 34 3.93 2.29 -11.65
N PRO A 35 3.04 3.28 -11.43
CA PRO A 35 3.39 4.46 -10.65
C PRO A 35 3.60 4.10 -9.18
N THR A 36 4.68 4.65 -8.61
CA THR A 36 4.93 4.64 -7.17
C THR A 36 3.96 5.58 -6.46
N ARG A 37 3.45 5.13 -5.30
CA ARG A 37 2.51 5.83 -4.44
C ARG A 37 2.94 5.68 -2.99
N GLN A 38 2.74 6.73 -2.19
CA GLN A 38 2.87 6.65 -0.74
C GLN A 38 1.73 5.82 -0.14
N THR A 39 2.00 5.20 1.00
CA THR A 39 1.05 4.32 1.70
C THR A 39 -0.24 5.03 2.14
N ASP A 40 -0.19 6.34 2.38
CA ASP A 40 -1.31 7.16 2.85
C ASP A 40 -2.03 7.95 1.74
N GLU A 41 -1.55 7.90 0.49
CA GLU A 41 -2.24 8.46 -0.67
C GLU A 41 -3.60 7.76 -0.93
N GLN A 42 -4.52 8.45 -1.60
CA GLN A 42 -5.84 7.93 -1.98
C GLN A 42 -6.12 8.27 -3.45
N CYS A 43 -6.94 7.45 -4.11
CA CYS A 43 -7.48 7.76 -5.43
C CYS A 43 -8.91 7.20 -5.60
N GLY A 44 -9.64 7.70 -6.61
CA GLY A 44 -11.01 7.26 -6.90
C GLY A 44 -11.13 5.82 -7.45
N LYS A 45 -10.02 5.09 -7.60
CA LYS A 45 -10.00 3.68 -8.00
C LYS A 45 -9.77 2.74 -6.81
N TRP A 46 -9.75 3.28 -5.59
CA TRP A 46 -9.55 2.51 -4.37
C TRP A 46 -10.57 1.37 -4.23
N ARG A 47 -10.08 0.21 -3.74
CA ARG A 47 -10.91 -0.92 -3.34
C ARG A 47 -10.31 -1.56 -2.11
N ASP A 48 -11.13 -1.86 -1.12
CA ASP A 48 -10.69 -2.51 0.12
C ASP A 48 -9.90 -3.80 -0.20
N SER A 49 -8.82 -4.01 0.54
CA SER A 49 -7.96 -5.19 0.48
C SER A 49 -8.16 -6.14 1.66
N GLY A 50 -9.04 -5.78 2.60
CA GLY A 50 -9.40 -6.59 3.75
C GLY A 50 -8.17 -6.97 4.58
N GLN A 51 -7.93 -8.27 4.73
CA GLN A 51 -6.83 -8.80 5.54
C GLN A 51 -5.45 -8.35 5.06
N GLN A 52 -5.29 -8.03 3.77
CA GLN A 52 -4.01 -7.58 3.21
C GLN A 52 -3.52 -6.28 3.84
N TYR A 53 -4.43 -5.38 4.26
CA TYR A 53 -4.07 -4.17 5.00
C TYR A 53 -3.29 -4.52 6.28
N PHE A 54 -3.79 -5.47 7.08
CA PHE A 54 -3.18 -5.85 8.35
C PHE A 54 -1.85 -6.58 8.16
N ILE A 55 -1.74 -7.41 7.12
CA ILE A 55 -0.48 -8.07 6.75
C ILE A 55 0.59 -7.01 6.42
N ARG A 56 0.24 -6.01 5.61
CA ARG A 56 1.16 -4.92 5.23
C ARG A 56 1.56 -4.07 6.44
N VAL A 57 0.62 -3.73 7.32
CA VAL A 57 0.93 -3.02 8.58
C VAL A 57 1.89 -3.83 9.47
N GLY A 58 1.66 -5.14 9.59
CA GLY A 58 2.55 -6.03 10.34
C GLY A 58 3.97 -6.04 9.76
N TRP A 59 4.09 -6.13 8.44
CA TRP A 59 5.39 -6.07 7.76
C TRP A 59 6.10 -4.72 7.96
N ILE A 60 5.39 -3.58 7.85
CA ILE A 60 5.98 -2.25 8.10
C ILE A 60 6.51 -2.16 9.53
N LYS A 61 5.77 -2.65 10.52
CA LYS A 61 6.20 -2.65 11.92
C LYS A 61 7.47 -3.48 12.13
N ALA A 62 7.52 -4.69 11.55
CA ALA A 62 8.70 -5.55 11.61
C ALA A 62 9.92 -4.86 10.98
N LYS A 63 9.76 -4.26 9.79
CA LYS A 63 10.84 -3.54 9.11
C LYS A 63 11.34 -2.32 9.87
N LYS A 64 10.46 -1.56 10.50
CA LYS A 64 10.86 -0.43 11.35
C LYS A 64 11.65 -0.87 12.58
N ALA A 65 11.33 -2.03 13.15
CA ALA A 65 12.08 -2.58 14.28
C ALA A 65 13.49 -3.06 13.89
N GLU A 66 13.68 -3.55 12.65
CA GLU A 66 15.02 -3.90 12.12
C GLU A 66 15.93 -2.67 11.98
N VAL A 67 15.39 -1.50 11.63
CA VAL A 67 16.18 -0.26 11.39
C VAL A 67 16.65 0.41 12.69
N VAL A 68 16.01 0.10 13.82
CA VAL A 68 16.32 0.70 15.14
C VAL A 68 17.33 -0.14 15.94
N ASN A 69 17.67 -1.34 15.46
CA ASN A 69 18.73 -2.20 16.04
C ASN A 69 20.02 -2.10 15.23
#